data_AF-A0A6A7G9H7-F1
#
_entry.id   AF-A0A6A7G9H7-F1
#
_cell.length_a   1.000
_cell.length_b   1.000
_cell.length_c   1.000
_cell.angle_alpha   90.00
_cell.angle_beta   90.00
_cell.angle_gamma   90.00
#
_symmetry.space_group_name_H-M   'P 1'
#
loop_
_entity.id
_entity.type
_entity.pdbx_description
1 polymer ?
#
loop_
_entity_poly.entity_id
_entity_poly.type
_entity_poly.pdbx_seq_one_letter_code
_entity_poly.pdbx_strand_id
1 'polypeptide(L)'
;MEEEVERKLSISGSIRSLIPGLVTADGKSTGMTWPMTAFFLVAQMAGAGFLSLPMALNNTGWLGVPMMIVFCAAVGLSGTRLGHCWVILEERWPEHYATHSRQPYMEIAYRAFGNIGRSVAMGCVIITLLGGTTVYLILVAQLVNPLLSQLSICEWILVIGAILLPFTWL
;
A
#
# COMPACT_ATOMS: atom_id res chain seq x y z
N MET A 1 8.89 37.17 20.88
CA MET A 1 9.02 36.29 19.68
C MET A 1 9.99 35.13 19.94
N GLU A 2 11.00 35.30 20.80
CA GLU A 2 11.91 34.22 21.22
C GLU A 2 11.27 33.18 22.18
N GLU A 3 10.32 33.57 23.05
CA GLU A 3 9.62 32.62 23.94
C GLU A 3 8.73 31.59 23.20
N GLU A 4 8.23 31.94 22.02
CA GLU A 4 7.38 31.04 21.22
C GLU A 4 8.20 29.91 20.57
N VAL A 5 9.50 30.15 20.32
CA VAL A 5 10.44 29.20 19.72
C VAL A 5 10.91 28.16 20.74
N GLU A 6 11.15 28.56 22.00
CA GLU A 6 11.47 27.62 23.08
C GLU A 6 10.29 26.70 23.42
N ARG A 7 9.04 27.20 23.40
CA ARG A 7 7.87 26.33 23.58
C ARG A 7 7.71 25.30 22.46
N LYS A 8 8.04 25.65 21.21
CA LYS A 8 8.05 24.70 20.09
C LYS A 8 9.14 23.63 20.25
N LEU A 9 10.30 23.98 20.81
CA LEU A 9 11.39 23.03 21.11
C LEU A 9 11.05 22.10 22.28
N SER A 10 10.44 22.61 23.35
CA SER A 10 10.03 21.81 24.50
C SER A 10 8.90 20.81 24.16
N ILE A 11 7.91 21.22 23.36
CA ILE A 11 6.86 20.32 22.85
C ILE A 11 7.44 19.26 21.90
N SER A 12 8.39 19.64 21.04
CA SER A 12 9.11 18.70 20.18
C SER A 12 9.92 17.67 20.98
N GLY A 13 10.51 18.08 22.10
CA GLY A 13 11.20 17.20 23.05
C GLY A 13 10.28 16.19 23.74
N SER A 14 9.06 16.61 24.11
CA SER A 14 8.08 15.72 24.75
C SER A 14 7.45 14.73 23.75
N ILE A 15 7.14 15.18 22.53
CA ILE A 15 6.66 14.31 21.44
C ILE A 15 7.71 13.25 21.05
N ARG A 16 9.00 13.58 21.14
CA ARG A 16 10.13 12.64 20.90
C ARG A 16 10.11 11.44 21.87
N SER A 17 9.63 11.61 23.10
CA SER A 17 9.47 10.50 24.06
C SER A 17 8.18 9.69 23.88
N LEU A 18 7.19 10.24 23.17
CA LEU A 18 5.87 9.62 22.95
C LEU A 18 5.78 8.82 21.65
N ILE A 19 6.66 9.09 20.68
CA ILE A 19 6.73 8.37 19.41
C ILE A 19 8.14 7.80 19.24
N PRO A 20 8.40 6.55 19.68
CA PRO A 20 9.67 5.87 19.43
C PRO A 20 9.77 5.55 17.94
N GLY A 21 10.22 6.52 17.13
CA GLY A 21 10.41 6.34 15.69
C GLY A 21 10.54 7.59 14.84
N LEU A 22 10.31 8.81 15.37
CA LEU A 22 10.33 9.99 14.52
C LEU A 22 11.76 10.56 14.32
N VAL A 23 12.29 10.30 13.13
CA VAL A 23 13.30 11.10 12.40
C VAL A 23 14.73 11.06 12.99
N THR A 24 15.54 10.17 12.40
CA THR A 24 17.00 10.35 12.29
C THR A 24 17.28 11.53 11.36
N ALA A 25 17.67 12.66 11.95
CA ALA A 25 18.41 13.69 11.25
C ALA A 25 19.88 13.24 11.17
N ASP A 26 20.23 12.52 10.11
CA ASP A 26 21.63 12.35 9.71
C ASP A 26 21.72 12.46 8.18
N GLY A 27 22.62 13.33 7.70
CA GLY A 27 22.76 13.79 6.33
C GLY A 27 23.33 12.76 5.35
N LYS A 28 22.76 11.56 5.32
CA LYS A 28 22.97 10.53 4.31
C LYS A 28 21.58 10.03 3.92
N SER A 29 21.31 9.75 2.63
CA SER A 29 19.97 9.33 2.16
C SER A 29 19.52 8.05 2.86
N THR A 30 18.90 8.21 4.03
CA THR A 30 18.58 7.14 4.96
C THR A 30 17.17 6.69 4.61
N GLY A 31 17.04 5.45 4.15
CA GLY A 31 15.75 4.84 3.86
C GLY A 31 14.85 4.79 5.10
N MET A 32 13.55 4.54 4.89
CA MET A 32 12.58 4.39 5.98
C MET A 32 13.02 3.31 6.98
N THR A 33 12.92 3.59 8.28
CA THR A 33 13.24 2.62 9.33
C THR A 33 12.35 1.38 9.20
N TRP A 34 12.91 0.19 9.44
CA TRP A 34 12.18 -1.08 9.37
C TRP A 34 10.81 -1.08 10.11
N PRO A 35 10.68 -0.55 11.35
CA PRO A 35 9.38 -0.53 12.02
C PRO A 35 8.33 0.37 11.34
N MET A 36 8.72 1.53 10.80
CA MET A 36 7.79 2.37 10.04
C MET A 36 7.32 1.67 8.77
N THR A 37 8.25 1.06 8.03
CA THR A 37 7.93 0.28 6.82
C THR A 37 6.97 -0.86 7.13
N ALA A 38 7.18 -1.59 8.22
CA ALA A 38 6.28 -2.66 8.64
C ALA A 38 4.87 -2.14 8.96
N PHE A 39 4.75 -1.02 9.67
CA PHE A 39 3.45 -0.41 9.98
C PHE A 39 2.71 0.02 8.71
N PHE A 40 3.38 0.70 7.77
CA PHE A 40 2.77 1.09 6.50
C PHE A 40 2.29 -0.10 5.68
N LEU A 41 3.06 -1.19 5.64
CA LEU A 41 2.65 -2.41 4.94
C LEU A 41 1.39 -3.03 5.57
N VAL A 42 1.34 -3.14 6.89
CA VAL A 42 0.16 -3.67 7.60
C VAL A 42 -1.05 -2.77 7.38
N ALA A 43 -0.88 -1.46 7.47
CA ALA A 43 -1.95 -0.48 7.24
C ALA A 43 -2.51 -0.58 5.82
N GLN A 44 -1.66 -0.77 4.81
CA GLN A 44 -2.09 -0.90 3.42
C GLN A 44 -2.88 -2.19 3.16
N MET A 45 -2.55 -3.27 3.89
CA MET A 45 -3.24 -4.57 3.78
C MET A 45 -4.56 -4.60 4.56
N ALA A 46 -4.71 -3.80 5.61
CA ALA A 46 -5.95 -3.60 6.37
C ALA A 46 -6.97 -2.78 5.54
N GLY A 47 -7.43 -3.35 4.43
CA GLY A 47 -8.34 -2.71 3.47
C GLY A 47 -9.67 -3.44 3.28
N ALA A 48 -10.38 -3.08 2.22
CA ALA A 48 -11.70 -3.62 1.88
C ALA A 48 -11.73 -5.16 1.77
N GLY A 49 -10.61 -5.79 1.42
CA GLY A 49 -10.47 -7.25 1.38
C GLY A 49 -10.72 -7.92 2.74
N PHE A 50 -10.18 -7.37 3.83
CA PHE A 50 -10.39 -7.91 5.18
C PHE A 50 -11.84 -7.78 5.67
N LEU A 51 -12.58 -6.77 5.19
CA LEU A 51 -13.99 -6.59 5.54
C LEU A 51 -14.89 -7.68 4.93
N SER A 52 -14.52 -8.21 3.77
CA SER A 52 -15.27 -9.29 3.09
C SER A 52 -14.94 -10.70 3.61
N LEU A 53 -13.78 -10.84 4.24
CA LEU A 53 -13.26 -12.09 4.79
C LEU A 53 -14.19 -12.78 5.81
N PRO A 54 -14.80 -12.09 6.80
CA PRO A 54 -15.70 -12.74 7.75
C PRO A 54 -16.98 -13.29 7.09
N MET A 55 -17.51 -12.61 6.08
CA MET A 55 -18.67 -13.09 5.33
C MET A 55 -18.34 -14.35 4.53
N ALA A 56 -17.16 -14.40 3.91
CA ALA A 56 -16.67 -15.59 3.21
C ALA A 56 -16.43 -16.78 4.17
N LEU A 57 -15.90 -16.52 5.37
CA LEU A 57 -15.71 -17.54 6.40
C LEU A 57 -17.03 -18.13 6.88
N ASN A 58 -18.03 -17.28 7.12
CA ASN A 58 -19.36 -17.75 7.53
C ASN A 58 -19.99 -18.67 6.47
N ASN A 59 -19.76 -18.38 5.18
CA ASN A 59 -20.29 -19.20 4.08
C ASN A 59 -19.50 -20.52 3.87
N THR A 60 -18.22 -20.57 4.25
CA THR A 60 -17.36 -21.75 4.06
C THR A 60 -17.46 -22.74 5.24
N GLY A 61 -18.04 -22.32 6.36
CA GLY A 61 -18.16 -23.13 7.57
C GLY A 61 -16.80 -23.42 8.24
N TRP A 62 -16.72 -24.50 9.03
CA TRP A 62 -15.52 -24.86 9.81
C TRP A 62 -14.25 -25.07 8.95
N LEU A 63 -14.42 -25.34 7.66
CA LEU A 63 -13.31 -25.55 6.71
C LEU A 63 -12.62 -24.24 6.28
N GLY A 64 -13.20 -23.07 6.59
CA GLY A 64 -12.61 -21.77 6.26
C GLY A 64 -11.33 -21.44 7.05
N VAL A 65 -11.23 -21.91 8.30
CA VAL A 65 -10.07 -21.64 9.18
C VAL A 65 -8.75 -22.20 8.63
N PRO A 66 -8.64 -23.49 8.25
CA PRO A 66 -7.40 -24.01 7.68
C PRO A 66 -7.06 -23.36 6.33
N MET A 67 -8.05 -23.03 5.51
CA MET A 67 -7.83 -22.31 4.24
C MET A 67 -7.24 -20.92 4.45
N MET A 68 -7.68 -20.18 5.48
CA MET A 68 -7.11 -18.87 5.80
C MET A 68 -5.63 -18.94 6.17
N ILE A 69 -5.22 -19.95 6.95
CA ILE A 69 -3.81 -20.14 7.32
C ILE A 69 -2.97 -20.41 6.05
N VAL A 70 -3.47 -21.24 5.14
CA VAL A 70 -2.80 -21.53 3.87
C VAL A 70 -2.66 -20.28 3.00
N PHE A 71 -3.70 -19.45 2.89
CA PHE A 71 -3.63 -18.19 2.14
C PHE A 71 -2.64 -17.21 2.75
N CYS A 72 -2.64 -17.03 4.08
CA CYS A 72 -1.65 -16.20 4.76
C CYS A 72 -0.22 -16.69 4.50
N ALA A 73 0.03 -17.99 4.57
CA ALA A 73 1.33 -18.57 4.27
C ALA A 73 1.73 -18.35 2.79
N ALA A 74 0.80 -18.50 1.85
CA ALA A 74 1.05 -18.28 0.43
C ALA A 74 1.38 -16.80 0.11
N VAL A 75 0.68 -15.86 0.74
CA VAL A 75 0.96 -14.42 0.61
C VAL A 75 2.33 -14.08 1.21
N GLY A 76 2.62 -14.59 2.41
CA GLY A 76 3.93 -14.39 3.06
C GLY A 76 5.08 -14.97 2.23
N LEU A 77 4.90 -16.16 1.65
CA LEU A 77 5.87 -16.75 0.74
C LEU A 77 6.07 -15.87 -0.50
N SER A 78 4.99 -15.39 -1.11
CA SER A 78 5.08 -14.55 -2.31
C SER A 78 5.84 -13.25 -2.03
N GLY A 79 5.55 -12.58 -0.91
CA GLY A 79 6.25 -11.36 -0.50
C GLY A 79 7.74 -11.58 -0.19
N THR A 80 8.07 -12.65 0.53
CA THR A 80 9.47 -12.97 0.87
C THR A 80 10.31 -13.34 -0.35
N ARG A 81 9.76 -14.11 -1.29
CA ARG A 81 10.45 -14.44 -2.55
C ARG A 81 10.73 -13.19 -3.37
N LEU A 82 9.77 -12.28 -3.44
CA LEU A 82 9.90 -11.04 -4.20
C LEU A 82 10.95 -10.10 -3.58
N GLY A 83 11.01 -10.02 -2.25
CA GLY A 83 12.07 -9.33 -1.53
C GLY A 83 13.46 -9.94 -1.78
N HIS A 84 13.58 -11.28 -1.76
CA HIS A 84 14.84 -11.95 -2.09
C HIS A 84 15.29 -11.70 -3.53
N CYS A 85 14.36 -11.72 -4.50
CA CYS A 85 14.68 -11.39 -5.89
C CYS A 85 15.23 -9.97 -6.03
N TRP A 86 14.72 -9.02 -5.23
CA TRP A 86 15.24 -7.66 -5.21
C TRP A 86 16.67 -7.59 -4.66
N VAL A 87 16.95 -8.25 -3.52
CA VAL A 87 18.29 -8.27 -2.92
C VAL A 87 19.33 -8.85 -3.88
N ILE A 88 19.01 -9.95 -4.55
CA ILE A 88 19.90 -10.58 -5.55
C ILE A 88 20.18 -9.61 -6.73
N LEU A 89 19.17 -8.84 -7.14
CA LEU A 89 19.30 -7.88 -8.22
C LEU A 89 20.23 -6.71 -7.84
N GLU A 90 20.09 -6.22 -6.60
CA GLU A 90 20.90 -5.13 -6.04
C GLU A 90 22.38 -5.54 -5.89
N GLU A 91 22.64 -6.78 -5.43
CA GLU A 91 24.00 -7.32 -5.32
C GLU A 91 24.70 -7.51 -6.69
N ARG A 92 23.94 -7.85 -7.74
CA ARG A 92 24.51 -8.19 -9.06
C ARG A 92 24.81 -6.97 -9.92
N TRP A 93 24.04 -5.89 -9.79
CA TRP A 93 24.19 -4.67 -10.58
C TRP A 93 24.17 -3.41 -9.71
N PRO A 94 25.19 -3.20 -8.85
CA PRO A 94 25.22 -2.07 -7.93
C PRO A 94 25.26 -0.71 -8.65
N GLU A 95 25.90 -0.60 -9.81
CA GLU A 95 25.97 0.68 -10.55
C GLU A 95 24.62 1.20 -11.06
N HIS A 96 23.68 0.32 -11.40
CA HIS A 96 22.38 0.72 -11.97
C HIS A 96 21.27 0.81 -10.92
N TYR A 97 21.37 0.09 -9.80
CA TYR A 97 20.32 -0.01 -8.80
C TYR A 97 20.69 0.51 -7.41
N ALA A 98 21.90 1.06 -7.22
CA ALA A 98 22.28 1.76 -5.98
C ALA A 98 21.48 3.05 -5.73
N THR A 99 20.78 3.58 -6.76
CA THR A 99 19.89 4.74 -6.62
C THR A 99 18.43 4.29 -6.62
N HIS A 100 17.61 4.92 -5.77
CA HIS A 100 16.19 4.59 -5.55
C HIS A 100 15.41 4.41 -6.87
N SER A 101 15.11 3.17 -7.24
CA SER A 101 14.29 2.87 -8.41
C SER A 101 12.81 3.06 -8.06
N ARG A 102 12.12 3.95 -8.79
CA ARG A 102 10.68 4.23 -8.59
C ARG A 102 9.79 3.05 -8.99
N GLN A 103 10.32 2.04 -9.69
CA GLN A 103 9.55 0.94 -10.30
C GLN A 103 10.23 -0.42 -10.11
N PRO A 104 10.38 -0.89 -8.86
CA PRO A 104 11.17 -2.09 -8.56
C PRO A 104 10.58 -3.35 -9.23
N TYR A 105 9.26 -3.49 -9.25
CA TYR A 105 8.60 -4.69 -9.79
C TYR A 105 8.81 -4.89 -11.29
N MET A 106 8.75 -3.82 -12.08
CA MET A 106 8.96 -3.92 -13.52
C MET A 106 10.41 -4.22 -13.86
N GLU A 107 11.35 -3.80 -13.02
CA GLU A 107 12.77 -4.05 -13.21
C GLU A 107 13.15 -5.48 -12.87
N ILE A 108 12.61 -6.04 -11.77
CA ILE A 108 12.74 -7.47 -11.47
C ILE A 108 12.18 -8.31 -12.62
N ALA A 109 10.99 -7.94 -13.13
CA ALA A 109 10.34 -8.65 -14.23
C ALA A 109 11.11 -8.54 -15.55
N TYR A 110 11.68 -7.35 -15.83
CA TYR A 110 12.53 -7.12 -17.01
C TYR A 110 13.78 -7.99 -16.97
N ARG A 111 14.41 -8.13 -15.80
CA ARG A 111 15.63 -8.93 -15.64
C ARG A 111 15.37 -10.43 -15.61
N ALA A 112 14.21 -10.87 -15.14
CA ALA A 112 13.83 -12.28 -15.12
C ALA A 112 13.35 -12.82 -16.48
N PHE A 113 12.54 -12.05 -17.23
CA PHE A 113 11.85 -12.51 -18.44
C PHE A 113 12.04 -11.59 -19.67
N GLY A 114 12.90 -10.58 -19.58
CA GLY A 114 13.12 -9.60 -20.65
C GLY A 114 11.96 -8.63 -20.84
N ASN A 115 11.85 -8.05 -22.04
CA ASN A 115 10.83 -7.05 -22.39
C ASN A 115 9.39 -7.55 -22.21
N ILE A 116 9.14 -8.85 -22.43
CA ILE A 116 7.81 -9.45 -22.29
C ILE A 116 7.40 -9.44 -20.80
N GLY A 117 8.32 -9.83 -19.91
CA GLY A 117 8.09 -9.81 -18.47
C GLY A 117 7.71 -8.43 -17.94
N ARG A 118 8.40 -7.40 -18.42
CA ARG A 118 8.12 -6.01 -18.07
C ARG A 118 6.70 -5.58 -18.43
N SER A 119 6.26 -5.90 -19.66
CA SER A 119 4.93 -5.55 -20.15
C SER A 119 3.81 -6.26 -19.38
N VAL A 120 4.00 -7.57 -19.13
CA VAL A 120 3.03 -8.36 -18.35
C VAL A 120 2.93 -7.87 -16.91
N ALA A 121 4.06 -7.60 -16.24
CA ALA A 121 4.06 -7.08 -14.88
C ALA A 121 3.39 -5.70 -14.81
N MET A 122 3.67 -4.81 -15.76
CA MET A 122 3.01 -3.50 -15.84
C MET A 122 1.49 -3.64 -16.02
N GLY A 123 1.03 -4.52 -16.92
CA GLY A 123 -0.39 -4.79 -17.10
C GLY A 123 -1.06 -5.33 -15.83
N CYS A 124 -0.43 -6.30 -15.15
CA CYS A 124 -0.95 -6.88 -13.91
C CYS A 124 -1.08 -5.84 -12.78
N VAL A 125 -0.08 -4.97 -12.63
CA VAL A 125 -0.09 -3.89 -11.65
C VAL A 125 -1.23 -2.91 -11.97
N ILE A 126 -1.36 -2.46 -13.22
CA ILE A 126 -2.44 -1.54 -13.63
C ILE A 126 -3.82 -2.14 -13.33
N ILE A 127 -4.05 -3.42 -13.68
CA ILE A 127 -5.33 -4.09 -13.41
C ILE A 127 -5.62 -4.14 -11.90
N THR A 128 -4.60 -4.41 -11.07
CA THR A 128 -4.75 -4.45 -9.61
C THR A 128 -5.07 -3.07 -9.03
N LEU A 129 -4.41 -2.01 -9.52
CA LEU A 129 -4.70 -0.64 -9.10
C LEU A 129 -6.11 -0.22 -9.51
N LEU A 130 -6.53 -0.51 -10.74
CA LEU A 130 -7.89 -0.21 -11.20
C LEU A 130 -8.94 -0.97 -10.40
N GLY A 131 -8.71 -2.26 -10.13
CA GLY A 131 -9.59 -3.08 -9.31
C GLY A 131 -9.71 -2.56 -7.88
N GLY A 132 -8.58 -2.25 -7.24
CA GLY A 132 -8.54 -1.68 -5.89
C GLY A 132 -9.31 -0.36 -5.81
N THR A 133 -9.00 0.59 -6.69
CA THR A 133 -9.69 1.89 -6.74
C THR A 133 -11.19 1.72 -6.93
N THR A 134 -11.62 0.82 -7.83
CA THR A 134 -13.04 0.56 -8.08
C THR A 134 -13.77 0.03 -6.85
N VAL A 135 -13.17 -0.92 -6.12
CA VAL A 135 -13.77 -1.47 -4.88
C VAL A 135 -13.86 -0.40 -3.79
N TYR A 136 -12.82 0.43 -3.64
CA TYR A 136 -12.86 1.54 -2.69
C TYR A 136 -13.94 2.56 -3.03
N LEU A 137 -14.15 2.86 -4.32
CA LEU A 137 -15.23 3.74 -4.76
C LEU A 137 -16.61 3.21 -4.39
N ILE A 138 -16.86 1.92 -4.63
CA ILE A 138 -18.11 1.27 -4.26
C ILE A 138 -18.32 1.33 -2.73
N LEU A 139 -17.27 1.07 -1.95
CA LEU A 139 -17.33 1.10 -0.49
C LEU A 139 -17.68 2.50 0.04
N VAL A 140 -17.08 3.55 -0.51
CA VAL A 140 -17.42 4.94 -0.14
C VAL A 140 -18.86 5.27 -0.52
N ALA A 141 -19.32 4.87 -1.71
CA ALA A 141 -20.70 5.09 -2.13
C ALA A 141 -21.71 4.41 -1.18
N GLN A 142 -21.43 3.17 -0.77
CA GLN A 142 -22.27 2.44 0.19
C GLN A 142 -22.28 3.09 1.58
N LEU A 143 -21.16 3.66 2.02
CA LEU A 143 -21.06 4.37 3.31
C LEU A 143 -21.84 5.70 3.31
N VAL A 144 -21.88 6.40 2.16
CA VAL A 144 -22.56 7.71 2.03
C VAL A 144 -24.07 7.57 1.82
N ASN A 145 -24.52 6.49 1.18
CA ASN A 145 -25.94 6.23 0.89
C ASN A 145 -26.89 6.38 2.12
N PRO A 146 -26.58 5.83 3.32
CA PRO A 146 -27.43 6.04 4.49
C PRO A 146 -27.36 7.46 5.08
N LEU A 147 -26.33 8.26 4.76
CA LEU A 147 -26.17 9.64 5.26
C LEU A 147 -26.92 10.68 4.42
N LEU A 148 -27.15 10.40 3.14
CA LEU A 148 -27.81 11.30 2.18
C LEU A 148 -28.89 10.51 1.41
N SER A 149 -30.04 10.31 2.06
CA SER A 149 -31.17 9.49 1.58
C SER A 149 -31.94 10.03 0.37
N GLN A 150 -31.34 10.93 -0.42
CA GLN A 150 -32.03 11.66 -1.51
C GLN A 150 -31.50 11.37 -2.92
N LEU A 151 -30.41 10.61 -3.07
CA LEU A 151 -29.80 10.29 -4.38
C LEU A 151 -29.47 8.81 -4.49
N SER A 152 -29.63 8.25 -5.69
CA SER A 152 -29.38 6.83 -5.98
C SER A 152 -27.90 6.47 -5.95
N ILE A 153 -27.57 5.25 -5.50
CA ILE A 153 -26.20 4.72 -5.39
C ILE A 153 -25.45 4.81 -6.73
N CYS A 154 -26.15 4.58 -7.84
CA CYS A 154 -25.57 4.58 -9.18
C CYS A 154 -25.11 5.97 -9.64
N GLU A 155 -25.81 7.04 -9.22
CA GLU A 155 -25.46 8.41 -9.61
C GLU A 155 -24.23 8.90 -8.85
N TRP A 156 -24.11 8.55 -7.57
CA TRP A 156 -22.92 8.86 -6.77
C TRP A 156 -21.65 8.19 -7.30
N ILE A 157 -21.73 6.96 -7.81
CA ILE A 157 -20.58 6.26 -8.40
C ILE A 157 -20.10 6.98 -9.67
N LEU A 158 -21.02 7.46 -10.51
CA LEU A 158 -20.68 8.22 -11.73
C LEU A 158 -20.10 9.60 -11.41
N VAL A 159 -20.67 10.30 -10.42
CA VAL A 159 -20.17 11.62 -9.99
C VAL A 159 -18.78 11.52 -9.38
N ILE A 160 -18.53 10.55 -8.50
CA ILE A 160 -17.22 10.38 -7.86
C ILE A 160 -16.18 9.91 -8.89
N GLY A 161 -16.54 9.00 -9.80
CA GLY A 161 -15.67 8.58 -10.90
C GLY A 161 -15.30 9.74 -11.82
N ALA A 162 -16.27 10.58 -12.19
CA ALA A 162 -16.05 11.76 -13.03
C ALA A 162 -15.22 12.86 -12.34
N ILE A 163 -15.21 12.95 -11.01
CA ILE A 163 -14.37 13.89 -10.24
C ILE A 163 -12.93 13.36 -10.07
N LEU A 164 -12.76 12.05 -9.91
CA LEU A 164 -11.43 11.45 -9.76
C LEU A 164 -10.67 11.34 -11.09
N LEU A 165 -11.37 11.22 -12.21
CA LEU A 165 -10.78 11.23 -13.55
C LEU A 165 -9.90 12.46 -13.85
N PRO A 166 -10.36 13.71 -13.66
CA PRO A 166 -9.53 14.89 -13.85
C PRO A 166 -8.44 15.03 -12.78
N PHE A 167 -8.68 14.55 -11.55
CA PHE A 167 -7.68 14.57 -10.48
C PHE A 167 -6.54 13.56 -10.72
N THR A 168 -6.82 12.45 -11.38
CA THR A 168 -5.81 11.44 -11.75
C THR A 168 -4.92 11.91 -12.90
N TRP A 169 -5.40 12.87 -13.70
CA TRP A 169 -4.68 13.48 -14.82
C TRP A 169 -3.89 14.74 -14.45
N LEU A 170 -4.04 15.25 -13.22
CA LEU A 170 -3.32 16.41 -12.68
C LEU A 170 -2.12 15.97 -11.84
#